data_AF-A0A7C4PJM2-F1
#
_entry.id   AF-A0A7C4PJM2-F1
#
_cell.length_a   1.000
_cell.length_b   1.000
_cell.length_c   1.000
_cell.angle_alpha   90.00
_cell.angle_beta   90.00
_cell.angle_gamma   90.00
#
_symmetry.space_group_name_H-M   'P 1'
#
loop_
_entity.id
_entity.type
_entity.pdbx_description
1 polymer ?
#
loop_
_entity_poly.entity_id
_entity_poly.type
_entity_poly.pdbx_seq_one_letter_code
_entity_poly.pdbx_strand_id
1 'polypeptide(L)'
;MKKKTETKPVRRVLVILSNRFTPLKPSVYVEVECNPKGDILSEKTLKKEPKEPVYDEVWVNDEGKKNMSDCTSFKRVYRHKFERKA
;
A
#
# COMPACT_ATOMS: atom_id res chain seq x y z
N MET A 1 -8.96 6.75 -35.26
CA MET A 1 -7.89 5.89 -34.69
C MET A 1 -7.88 6.07 -33.17
N LYS A 2 -8.40 5.11 -32.39
CA LYS A 2 -8.32 5.16 -30.93
C LYS A 2 -6.93 4.65 -30.53
N LYS A 3 -6.08 5.52 -29.96
CA LYS A 3 -4.80 5.11 -29.38
C LYS A 3 -5.11 4.08 -28.29
N LYS A 4 -4.72 2.82 -28.48
CA LYS A 4 -4.63 1.86 -27.38
C LYS A 4 -3.55 2.41 -26.45
N THR A 5 -3.96 3.08 -25.37
CA THR A 5 -3.07 3.38 -24.26
C THR A 5 -2.54 2.05 -23.78
N GLU A 6 -1.26 1.79 -24.05
CA GLU A 6 -0.48 0.71 -23.46
C GLU A 6 -0.57 0.91 -21.95
N THR A 7 -1.51 0.24 -21.29
CA THR A 7 -1.61 0.22 -19.84
C THR A 7 -0.39 -0.53 -19.36
N LYS A 8 0.68 0.22 -19.05
CA LYS A 8 1.82 -0.32 -18.32
C LYS A 8 1.28 -1.05 -17.09
N PRO A 9 1.80 -2.24 -16.75
CA PRO A 9 1.33 -2.97 -15.58
C PRO A 9 1.55 -2.09 -14.34
N VAL A 10 0.45 -1.64 -13.75
CA VAL A 10 0.43 -0.88 -12.49
C VAL A 10 0.43 -1.89 -11.36
N ARG A 11 1.37 -1.77 -10.44
CA ARG A 11 1.38 -2.57 -9.21
C ARG A 11 0.58 -1.83 -8.16
N ARG A 12 -0.36 -2.53 -7.52
CA ARG A 12 -1.14 -1.99 -6.41
C ARG A 12 -0.53 -2.45 -5.10
N VAL A 13 -0.06 -1.50 -4.31
CA VAL A 13 0.61 -1.75 -3.03
C VAL A 13 -0.27 -1.22 -1.90
N LEU A 14 -0.45 -2.04 -0.87
CA LEU A 14 -1.07 -1.59 0.37
C LEU A 14 0.02 -1.25 1.39
N VAL A 15 0.00 -0.02 1.89
CA VAL A 15 0.85 0.44 2.99
C VAL A 15 0.00 0.56 4.25
N ILE A 16 0.41 -0.13 5.31
CA ILE A 16 -0.26 -0.12 6.62
C ILE A 16 0.62 0.69 7.57
N LEU A 17 0.13 1.86 7.97
CA LEU A 17 0.77 2.70 8.97
C LEU A 17 0.18 2.35 10.34
N SER A 18 0.99 1.71 11.16
CA SER A 18 0.64 1.25 12.50
C SER A 18 1.55 1.91 13.53
N ASN A 19 1.28 1.69 14.82
CA ASN A 19 2.12 2.19 15.91
C ASN A 19 2.49 1.04 16.84
N ARG A 20 3.79 0.69 16.89
CA ARG A 20 4.29 -0.38 17.76
C ARG A 20 4.06 -0.14 19.26
N PHE A 21 4.01 1.13 19.68
CA PHE A 21 3.84 1.51 21.09
C PHE A 21 2.37 1.64 21.50
N THR A 22 1.45 1.70 20.54
CA THR A 22 0.00 1.76 20.80
C THR A 22 -0.76 0.82 19.86
N PRO A 23 -0.67 -0.51 20.07
CA PRO A 23 -1.19 -1.50 19.12
C PRO A 23 -2.72 -1.52 19.01
N LEU A 24 -3.43 -0.96 20.00
CA LEU A 24 -4.89 -0.83 19.98
C LEU A 24 -5.39 0.34 19.13
N LYS A 25 -4.52 1.30 18.77
CA LYS A 25 -4.92 2.40 17.89
C LYS A 25 -5.11 1.86 16.47
N PRO A 26 -6.16 2.29 15.76
CA PRO A 26 -6.41 1.81 14.41
C PRO A 26 -5.27 2.25 13.47
N SER A 27 -4.82 1.31 12.65
CA SER A 27 -3.86 1.58 11.58
C SER A 27 -4.48 2.45 10.48
N VAL A 28 -3.64 3.24 9.82
CA VAL A 28 -3.99 3.93 8.58
C VAL A 28 -3.62 3.03 7.40
N TYR A 29 -4.53 2.90 6.45
CA TYR A 29 -4.33 2.10 5.24
C TYR A 29 -4.16 3.06 4.07
N VAL A 30 -3.08 2.93 3.33
CA VAL A 30 -2.78 3.76 2.17
C VAL A 30 -2.61 2.85 0.97
N GLU A 31 -3.44 3.07 -0.04
CA GLU A 31 -3.33 2.41 -1.34
C GLU A 31 -2.38 3.22 -2.23
N VAL A 32 -1.37 2.56 -2.74
CA VAL A 32 -0.34 3.16 -3.61
C VAL A 32 -0.36 2.42 -4.93
N GLU A 33 -0.47 3.18 -6.02
CA GLU A 33 -0.28 2.65 -7.36
C GLU A 33 1.10 3.06 -7.84
N CYS A 34 1.93 2.09 -8.20
CA CYS A 34 3.27 2.35 -8.70
C CYS A 34 3.51 1.72 -10.07
N ASN A 35 4.39 2.35 -10.84
CA ASN A 35 4.82 1.82 -12.11
C ASN A 35 5.88 0.70 -11.90
N PRO A 36 6.27 -0.04 -12.95
CA PRO A 36 7.29 -1.08 -12.82
C PRO A 36 8.67 -0.61 -12.39
N LYS A 37 8.99 0.69 -12.52
CA LYS A 37 10.24 1.29 -12.07
C LYS A 37 10.23 1.66 -10.59
N GLY A 38 9.06 1.65 -9.95
CA GLY A 38 8.87 2.03 -8.56
C GLY A 38 8.43 3.47 -8.34
N ASP A 39 8.17 4.25 -9.41
CA ASP A 39 7.62 5.59 -9.23
C ASP A 39 6.15 5.49 -8.80
N ILE A 40 5.79 6.27 -7.78
CA ILE A 40 4.41 6.39 -7.30
C ILE A 40 3.60 7.19 -8.32
N LEU A 41 2.53 6.58 -8.82
CA LEU A 41 1.57 7.21 -9.74
C LEU A 41 0.39 7.84 -8.99
N SER A 42 -0.02 7.23 -7.89
CA SER A 42 -1.15 7.68 -7.06
C SER A 42 -1.00 7.17 -5.63
N GLU A 43 -1.41 8.00 -4.68
CA GLU A 43 -1.52 7.68 -3.25
C GLU A 43 -2.94 7.99 -2.78
N LYS A 44 -3.56 7.04 -2.06
CA LYS A 44 -4.92 7.21 -1.54
C LYS A 44 -5.07 6.59 -0.16
N THR A 45 -5.34 7.43 0.83
CA THR A 45 -5.71 6.98 2.18
C THR A 45 -7.11 6.35 2.17
N LEU A 46 -7.20 5.11 2.64
CA LEU A 46 -8.45 4.39 2.79
C LEU A 46 -9.09 4.71 4.15
N LYS A 47 -10.41 4.85 4.15
CA LYS A 47 -11.18 5.10 5.39
C LYS A 47 -11.32 3.85 6.27
N LYS A 48 -11.11 2.66 5.70
CA LYS A 48 -11.30 1.37 6.36
C LYS A 48 -10.25 0.38 5.85
N GLU A 49 -10.02 -0.66 6.65
CA GLU A 49 -9.23 -1.82 6.25
C GLU A 49 -9.81 -2.45 4.96
N PRO A 50 -8.96 -2.85 3.99
CA PRO A 50 -9.42 -3.59 2.82
C PRO A 50 -10.15 -4.88 3.20
N LYS A 51 -11.08 -5.31 2.34
CA LYS A 51 -11.86 -6.54 2.57
C LYS A 51 -11.35 -7.73 1.78
N GLU A 52 -10.58 -7.50 0.74
CA GLU A 52 -10.23 -8.49 -0.28
C GLU A 52 -8.72 -8.50 -0.56
N PRO A 53 -8.15 -9.66 -0.94
CA PRO A 53 -6.74 -9.80 -1.33
C PRO A 53 -6.49 -9.30 -2.76
N VAL A 54 -6.47 -7.99 -2.95
CA VAL A 54 -6.37 -7.34 -4.27
C VAL A 54 -5.03 -6.65 -4.54
N TYR A 55 -4.11 -6.66 -3.58
CA TYR A 55 -2.84 -5.95 -3.68
C TYR A 55 -1.72 -6.88 -4.14
N ASP A 56 -0.83 -6.40 -5.01
CA ASP A 56 0.35 -7.14 -5.42
C ASP A 56 1.40 -7.22 -4.30
N GLU A 57 1.46 -6.19 -3.44
CA GLU A 57 2.35 -6.15 -2.29
C GLU A 57 1.69 -5.51 -1.07
N VAL A 58 2.14 -5.92 0.12
CA VAL A 58 1.75 -5.29 1.38
C VAL A 58 3.00 -4.88 2.15
N TRP A 59 3.01 -3.63 2.59
CA TRP A 59 4.11 -3.03 3.34
C TRP A 59 3.58 -2.46 4.66
N VAL A 60 4.39 -2.52 5.71
CA VAL A 60 4.03 -2.04 7.04
C VAL A 60 5.08 -1.06 7.53
N ASN A 61 4.60 0.05 8.10
CA ASN A 61 5.38 0.92 8.96
C ASN A 61 4.76 0.89 10.36
N ASP A 62 5.59 0.93 11.39
CA ASP A 62 5.20 0.80 12.80
C ASP A 62 5.68 1.99 13.65
N GLU A 63 6.02 3.12 13.02
CA GLU A 63 6.50 4.36 13.65
C GLU A 63 5.36 5.23 14.20
N GLY A 64 4.10 4.91 13.88
CA GLY A 64 2.93 5.65 14.36
C GLY A 64 2.65 6.97 13.62
N LYS A 65 3.19 7.12 12.40
CA LYS A 65 2.91 8.25 11.52
C LYS A 65 1.56 8.11 10.81
N LYS A 66 1.03 9.22 10.32
CA LYS A 66 -0.27 9.26 9.60
C LYS A 66 -0.11 9.37 8.09
N ASN A 67 1.04 9.87 7.62
CA ASN A 67 1.35 10.02 6.19
C ASN A 67 2.61 9.22 5.86
N MET A 68 2.68 8.69 4.64
CA MET A 68 3.84 7.92 4.19
C MET A 68 5.11 8.77 4.10
N SER A 69 4.99 10.05 3.75
CA SER A 69 6.11 11.00 3.64
C SER A 69 6.84 11.23 4.96
N ASP A 70 6.18 10.97 6.09
CA ASP A 70 6.72 11.20 7.43
C ASP A 70 7.44 9.95 7.99
N CYS A 71 7.35 8.82 7.28
CA CYS A 71 7.94 7.54 7.66
C CYS A 71 9.38 7.42 7.18
N THR A 72 10.24 6.81 7.98
CA THR A 72 11.66 6.62 7.61
C THR A 72 11.96 5.25 7.00
N SER A 73 11.13 4.25 7.31
CA SER A 73 11.33 2.88 6.84
C SER A 73 10.03 2.15 6.60
N PHE A 74 10.04 1.16 5.71
CA PHE A 74 8.90 0.28 5.47
C PHE A 74 9.40 -1.16 5.37
N LYS A 75 8.61 -2.10 5.86
CA LYS A 75 8.89 -3.53 5.79
C LYS A 75 7.85 -4.21 4.91
N ARG A 76 8.28 -4.92 3.88
CA ARG A 76 7.38 -5.76 3.08
C ARG A 76 6.94 -6.97 3.90
N VAL A 77 5.64 -7.25 3.91
CA VAL A 77 5.04 -8.41 4.55
C VAL A 77 4.57 -9.37 3.46
N TYR A 78 5.26 -10.50 3.36
CA TYR A 78 4.92 -11.56 2.42
C TYR A 78 3.80 -12.45 2.95
N ARG A 79 2.99 -12.98 2.02
CA ARG A 79 1.82 -13.82 2.28
C ARG A 79 0.80 -13.14 3.19
N HIS A 80 0.71 -11.82 3.10
CA HIS A 80 -0.28 -11.07 3.88
C HIS A 80 -1.69 -11.42 3.40
N LYS A 81 -2.69 -11.34 4.29
CA LYS A 81 -4.10 -11.64 3.95
C LYS A 81 -4.69 -10.75 2.84
N PHE A 82 -4.05 -9.62 2.55
CA PHE A 82 -4.45 -8.68 1.50
C PHE A 82 -3.59 -8.78 0.23
N GLU A 83 -2.52 -9.57 0.27
CA GLU A 83 -1.72 -9.87 -0.91
C GLU A 83 -2.51 -10.84 -1.79
N ARG A 84 -2.65 -10.51 -3.07
CA ARG A 84 -3.28 -11.39 -4.06
C ARG A 84 -2.47 -12.68 -4.11
N LYS A 85 -3.17 -13.80 -4.00
CA LYS A 85 -2.56 -15.12 -4.22
C LYS A 85 -2.20 -15.22 -5.70
N ALA A 86 -0.92 -15.43 -5.98
CA ALA A 86 -0.44 -15.73 -7.32
C ALA A 86 -0.95 -17.10 -7.79
#